data_AF-A0A2N1U3A3-F1
#
_entry.id   AF-A0A2N1U3A3-F1
#
_cell.length_a   1.000
_cell.length_b   1.000
_cell.length_c   1.000
_cell.angle_alpha   90.00
_cell.angle_beta   90.00
_cell.angle_gamma   90.00
#
_symmetry.space_group_name_H-M   'P 1'
#
loop_
_entity.id
_entity.type
_entity.pdbx_description
1 polymer ?
#
loop_
_entity_poly.entity_id
_entity_poly.type
_entity_poly.pdbx_seq_one_letter_code
_entity_poly.pdbx_strand_id
1 'polypeptide(L)'
;MNSKKIKHGFTLVELMIVIAIIGVLAAIAIPNFRRSRELARQNKCFEFSALLSRTAELYSIERKQYPSTIADLTPFLGGNRVPLCPTEGIYDWVKGTEEGLPNGKKVFCSQHGCATSTWGG
;
A
#
# COMPACT_ATOMS: atom_id res chain seq x y z
N MET A 1 46.30 -25.81 43.02
CA MET A 1 45.59 -26.47 41.89
C MET A 1 45.26 -25.43 40.84
N ASN A 2 45.90 -25.48 39.68
CA ASN A 2 45.70 -24.48 38.62
C ASN A 2 44.84 -25.11 37.51
N SER A 3 43.55 -24.80 37.50
CA SER A 3 42.58 -25.33 36.53
C SER A 3 42.85 -24.70 35.16
N LYS A 4 43.41 -25.46 34.21
CA LYS A 4 43.48 -25.05 32.80
C LYS A 4 42.06 -24.86 32.27
N LYS A 5 41.64 -23.61 32.07
CA LYS A 5 40.43 -23.32 31.30
C LYS A 5 40.68 -23.73 29.85
N ILE A 6 39.89 -24.69 29.36
CA ILE A 6 39.88 -25.07 27.94
C ILE A 6 39.35 -23.85 27.18
N LYS A 7 40.18 -23.25 26.34
CA LYS A 7 39.75 -22.19 25.43
C LYS A 7 39.02 -22.85 24.26
N HIS A 8 37.69 -22.75 24.24
CA HIS A 8 36.89 -23.11 23.07
C HIS A 8 37.08 -22.01 22.00
N GLY A 9 37.81 -22.32 20.94
CA GLY A 9 37.96 -21.46 19.77
C GLY A 9 36.88 -21.77 18.75
N PHE A 10 36.30 -20.72 18.16
CA PHE A 10 35.36 -20.85 17.04
C PHE A 10 36.10 -21.39 15.81
N THR A 11 35.58 -22.43 15.17
CA THR A 11 36.26 -22.99 13.98
C THR A 11 35.87 -22.21 12.73
N LEU A 12 36.80 -22.07 11.79
CA LEU A 12 36.50 -21.42 10.50
C LEU A 12 35.37 -22.15 9.75
N VAL A 13 35.32 -23.48 9.85
CA VAL A 13 34.28 -24.31 9.23
C VAL A 13 32.90 -24.01 9.81
N GLU A 14 32.81 -23.82 11.12
CA GLU A 14 31.57 -23.46 11.81
C GLU A 14 31.06 -22.09 11.35
N LEU A 15 31.95 -21.12 11.10
CA LEU A 15 31.56 -19.86 10.47
C LEU A 15 31.03 -20.06 9.05
N MET A 16 31.70 -20.89 8.25
CA MET A 16 31.39 -21.09 6.83
C MET A 16 30.02 -21.72 6.62
N ILE A 17 29.63 -22.70 7.44
CA ILE A 17 28.31 -23.32 7.35
C ILE A 17 27.21 -22.33 7.73
N VAL A 18 27.44 -21.49 8.74
CA VAL A 18 26.47 -20.47 9.17
C VAL A 18 26.19 -19.46 8.05
N ILE A 19 27.23 -18.91 7.42
CA ILE A 19 27.03 -17.94 6.32
C ILE A 19 26.40 -18.61 5.09
N ALA A 20 26.66 -19.89 4.83
CA ALA A 20 26.02 -20.63 3.75
C ALA A 20 24.51 -20.75 3.98
N ILE A 21 24.08 -21.11 5.19
CA ILE A 21 22.65 -21.22 5.53
C ILE A 21 21.97 -19.85 5.48
N ILE A 22 22.59 -18.80 6.04
CA ILE A 22 22.06 -17.42 5.97
C ILE A 22 21.93 -16.98 4.51
N GLY A 23 22.91 -17.30 3.66
CA GLY A 23 22.88 -16.99 2.22
C GLY A 23 21.68 -17.62 1.50
N VAL A 24 21.39 -18.89 1.76
CA VAL A 24 20.24 -19.60 1.19
C VAL A 24 18.92 -18.97 1.66
N LEU A 25 18.78 -18.70 2.96
CA LEU A 25 17.57 -18.08 3.51
C LEU A 25 17.36 -16.67 2.96
N ALA A 26 18.42 -15.85 2.87
CA ALA A 26 18.37 -14.49 2.34
C ALA A 26 17.99 -14.47 0.85
N ALA A 27 18.50 -15.40 0.05
CA ALA A 27 18.19 -15.50 -1.38
C ALA A 27 16.68 -15.69 -1.65
N ILE A 28 15.97 -16.41 -0.78
CA ILE A 28 14.52 -16.60 -0.89
C ILE A 28 13.75 -15.44 -0.24
N ALA A 29 14.20 -14.98 0.93
CA ALA A 29 13.49 -13.97 1.72
C ALA A 29 13.47 -12.59 1.05
N ILE A 30 14.59 -12.14 0.47
CA ILE A 30 14.72 -10.80 -0.11
C ILE A 30 13.72 -10.54 -1.25
N PRO A 31 13.63 -11.36 -2.33
CA PRO A 31 12.68 -11.10 -3.41
C PRO A 31 11.23 -11.15 -2.94
N ASN A 32 10.90 -12.08 -2.04
CA ASN A 32 9.56 -12.20 -1.47
C ASN A 32 9.18 -10.95 -0.65
N PHE A 33 10.08 -10.49 0.21
CA PHE A 33 9.87 -9.29 1.00
C PHE A 33 9.69 -8.03 0.12
N ARG A 34 10.48 -7.90 -0.94
CA ARG A 34 10.32 -6.80 -1.91
C ARG A 34 8.94 -6.82 -2.57
N ARG A 35 8.49 -7.99 -3.04
CA ARG A 35 7.16 -8.15 -3.66
C ARG A 35 6.03 -7.86 -2.66
N SER A 36 6.12 -8.38 -1.44
CA SER A 36 5.13 -8.15 -0.39
C SER A 36 4.98 -6.66 -0.06
N ARG A 37 6.09 -5.93 0.04
CA ARG A 37 6.07 -4.48 0.25
C ARG A 37 5.42 -3.71 -0.89
N GLU A 38 5.68 -4.13 -2.13
CA GLU A 38 5.08 -3.49 -3.30
C GLU A 38 3.56 -3.73 -3.36
N LEU A 39 3.12 -4.96 -3.14
CA LEU A 39 1.69 -5.28 -3.05
C LEU A 39 1.00 -4.51 -1.91
N ALA A 40 1.66 -4.36 -0.76
CA ALA A 40 1.12 -3.58 0.34
C ALA A 40 0.93 -2.09 -0.03
N ARG A 41 1.85 -1.50 -0.81
CA ARG A 41 1.72 -0.13 -1.30
C ARG A 41 0.56 0.02 -2.29
N GLN A 42 0.40 -0.93 -3.20
CA GLN A 42 -0.71 -0.98 -4.15
C GLN A 42 -2.06 -1.11 -3.44
N ASN A 43 -2.16 -2.05 -2.50
CA ASN A 43 -3.38 -2.25 -1.71
C ASN A 43 -3.76 -1.00 -0.92
N LYS A 44 -2.80 -0.34 -0.27
CA LYS A 44 -3.05 0.95 0.41
C LYS A 44 -3.53 2.03 -0.55
N CYS A 45 -2.96 2.09 -1.75
CA CYS A 45 -3.41 3.04 -2.76
C CYS A 45 -4.88 2.80 -3.14
N PHE A 46 -5.29 1.54 -3.29
CA PHE A 46 -6.67 1.17 -3.61
C PHE A 46 -7.64 1.42 -2.46
N GLU A 47 -7.22 1.17 -1.21
CA GLU A 47 -8.01 1.53 -0.03
C GLU A 47 -8.30 3.04 0.01
N PHE A 48 -7.31 3.88 -0.29
CA PHE A 48 -7.48 5.32 -0.32
C PHE A 48 -8.38 5.81 -1.46
N SER A 49 -8.29 5.26 -2.68
CA SER A 49 -9.22 5.66 -3.75
C SER A 49 -10.65 5.19 -3.49
N ALA A 50 -10.84 4.01 -2.87
CA ALA A 50 -12.14 3.56 -2.42
C ALA A 50 -12.71 4.45 -1.31
N LEU A 51 -11.86 4.86 -0.35
CA LEU A 51 -12.23 5.83 0.69
C LEU A 51 -12.70 7.15 0.06
N LEU A 52 -11.92 7.74 -0.85
CA LEU A 52 -12.27 8.98 -1.52
C LEU A 52 -13.58 8.89 -2.30
N SER A 53 -13.83 7.75 -2.97
CA SER A 53 -15.09 7.53 -3.70
C SER A 53 -16.29 7.49 -2.73
N ARG A 54 -16.19 6.79 -1.60
CA ARG A 54 -17.24 6.78 -0.56
C ARG A 54 -17.43 8.17 0.06
N THR A 55 -16.35 8.90 0.31
CA THR A 55 -16.45 10.27 0.82
C THR A 55 -17.12 11.20 -0.20
N ALA A 56 -16.93 10.96 -1.50
CA ALA A 56 -17.64 11.67 -2.55
C ALA A 56 -19.15 11.40 -2.54
N GLU A 57 -19.56 10.17 -2.27
CA GLU A 57 -20.97 9.81 -2.08
C GLU A 57 -21.55 10.55 -0.87
N LEU A 58 -20.85 10.54 0.28
CA LEU A 58 -21.26 11.29 1.47
C LEU A 58 -21.41 12.80 1.20
N TYR A 59 -20.43 13.38 0.49
CA TYR A 59 -20.49 14.78 0.06
C TYR A 59 -21.73 15.04 -0.81
N SER A 60 -22.07 14.10 -1.71
CA SER A 60 -23.24 14.22 -2.57
C SER A 60 -24.56 14.14 -1.81
N ILE A 61 -24.62 13.34 -0.73
CA ILE A 61 -25.80 13.25 0.15
C ILE A 61 -26.01 14.57 0.89
N GLU A 62 -24.95 15.19 1.40
CA GLU A 62 -25.05 16.44 2.16
C GLU A 62 -25.34 17.66 1.26
N ARG A 63 -24.67 17.74 0.10
CA ARG A 63 -24.69 18.95 -0.74
C ARG A 63 -25.54 18.80 -2.01
N LYS A 64 -26.17 17.66 -2.22
CA LYS A 64 -26.97 17.31 -3.41
C LYS A 64 -26.19 17.41 -4.74
N GLN A 65 -24.88 17.49 -4.68
CA GLN A 65 -23.98 17.57 -5.83
C GLN A 65 -22.68 16.83 -5.52
N TYR A 66 -22.08 16.20 -6.51
CA TYR A 66 -20.74 15.61 -6.35
C TYR A 66 -19.66 16.69 -6.28
N PRO A 67 -18.54 16.43 -5.58
CA PRO A 67 -17.38 17.34 -5.59
C PRO A 67 -16.85 17.57 -7.01
N SER A 68 -16.31 18.78 -7.22
CA SER A 68 -15.68 19.17 -8.48
C SER A 68 -14.23 18.70 -8.54
N THR A 69 -13.53 18.80 -7.40
CA THR A 69 -12.14 18.37 -7.23
C THR A 69 -12.02 17.43 -6.04
N ILE A 70 -10.98 16.61 -6.00
CA ILE A 70 -10.72 15.74 -4.83
C ILE A 70 -10.40 16.59 -3.58
N ALA A 71 -9.89 17.81 -3.74
CA ALA A 71 -9.61 18.71 -2.62
C ALA A 71 -10.90 19.13 -1.88
N ASP A 72 -12.05 19.13 -2.55
CA ASP A 72 -13.35 19.45 -1.94
C ASP A 72 -13.74 18.43 -0.84
N LEU A 73 -13.14 17.23 -0.87
CA LEU A 73 -13.36 16.18 0.13
C LEU A 73 -12.56 16.37 1.41
N THR A 74 -11.57 17.29 1.43
CA THR A 74 -10.69 17.49 2.60
C THR A 74 -11.44 17.65 3.94
N PRO A 75 -12.58 18.37 4.04
CA PRO A 75 -13.31 18.53 5.30
C PRO A 75 -13.92 17.22 5.83
N PHE A 76 -14.10 16.23 4.95
CA PHE A 76 -14.76 14.95 5.24
C PHE A 76 -13.75 13.82 5.50
N LEU A 77 -12.45 14.12 5.44
CA LEU A 77 -11.37 13.14 5.57
C LEU A 77 -10.64 13.30 6.90
N GLY A 78 -10.22 12.16 7.47
CA GLY A 78 -9.41 12.13 8.67
C GLY A 78 -8.08 12.87 8.47
N GLY A 79 -7.83 13.89 9.30
CA GLY A 79 -6.63 14.74 9.19
C GLY A 79 -6.74 15.88 8.18
N ASN A 80 -7.96 16.18 7.68
CA ASN A 80 -8.28 17.33 6.83
C ASN A 80 -7.37 17.47 5.59
N ARG A 81 -6.97 16.34 5.01
CA ARG A 81 -6.08 16.27 3.84
C ARG A 81 -6.40 15.05 3.00
N VAL A 82 -6.16 15.15 1.70
CA VAL A 82 -6.23 14.01 0.79
C VAL A 82 -5.09 13.04 1.13
N PRO A 83 -5.35 11.74 1.30
CA PRO A 83 -4.29 10.77 1.53
C PRO A 83 -3.35 10.72 0.33
N LEU A 84 -2.06 10.50 0.58
CA LEU A 84 -1.06 10.34 -0.47
C LEU A 84 -0.91 8.88 -0.85
N CYS A 85 -0.73 8.62 -2.15
CA CYS A 85 -0.35 7.31 -2.62
C CYS A 85 1.08 6.96 -2.11
N PRO A 86 1.33 5.74 -1.60
CA PRO A 86 2.67 5.35 -1.14
C PRO A 86 3.77 5.34 -2.21
N THR A 87 3.40 5.43 -3.49
CA THR A 87 4.29 5.55 -4.65
C THR A 87 4.19 6.93 -5.31
N GLU A 88 3.72 7.94 -4.59
CA GLU A 88 3.64 9.34 -5.05
C GLU A 88 2.65 9.59 -6.21
N GLY A 89 1.71 8.67 -6.41
CA GLY A 89 0.59 8.87 -7.31
C GLY A 89 -0.41 9.95 -6.84
N ILE A 90 -1.04 10.59 -7.83
CA ILE A 90 -2.07 11.61 -7.65
C ILE A 90 -3.43 10.96 -7.87
N TYR A 91 -4.37 11.29 -7.00
CA TYR A 91 -5.76 10.88 -7.14
C TYR A 91 -6.53 11.89 -7.99
N ASP A 92 -7.36 11.40 -8.91
CA ASP A 92 -8.27 12.22 -9.70
C ASP A 92 -9.55 11.44 -10.07
N TRP A 93 -10.56 12.13 -10.60
CA TRP A 93 -11.82 11.55 -11.01
C TRP A 93 -11.69 10.80 -12.33
N VAL A 94 -12.30 9.62 -12.42
CA VAL A 94 -12.40 8.90 -13.70
C VAL A 94 -13.34 9.66 -14.64
N LYS A 95 -12.82 10.06 -15.81
CA LYS A 95 -13.59 10.74 -16.87
C LYS A 95 -14.78 9.87 -17.31
N GLY A 96 -15.95 10.46 -17.51
CA GLY A 96 -17.15 9.75 -17.97
C GLY A 96 -17.88 8.92 -16.90
N THR A 97 -17.54 9.06 -15.62
CA THR A 97 -18.34 8.46 -14.51
C THR A 97 -19.48 9.36 -14.03
N GLU A 98 -19.83 10.37 -14.82
CA GLU A 98 -20.80 11.42 -14.50
C GLU A 98 -22.24 11.10 -14.88
N GLU A 99 -22.48 10.10 -15.74
CA GLU A 99 -23.82 9.73 -16.21
C GLU A 99 -24.11 8.23 -16.02
N GLY A 100 -25.15 7.91 -15.24
CA GLY A 100 -25.78 6.57 -15.21
C GLY A 100 -25.10 5.48 -14.38
N LEU A 101 -24.09 5.79 -13.56
CA LEU A 101 -23.50 4.79 -12.65
C LEU A 101 -24.36 4.61 -11.38
N PRO A 102 -24.70 3.37 -10.99
CA PRO A 102 -25.45 3.13 -9.74
C PRO A 102 -24.70 3.57 -8.47
N ASN A 103 -23.38 3.81 -8.54
CA ASN A 103 -22.49 4.09 -7.41
C ASN A 103 -21.62 5.37 -7.58
N GLY A 104 -22.08 6.39 -8.32
CA GLY A 104 -21.44 7.72 -8.32
C GLY A 104 -20.06 7.87 -9.01
N LYS A 105 -19.38 9.00 -8.74
CA LYS A 105 -18.04 9.33 -9.28
C LYS A 105 -16.96 8.42 -8.66
N LYS A 106 -16.12 7.83 -9.51
CA LYS A 106 -15.00 6.97 -9.08
C LYS A 106 -13.67 7.70 -9.09
N VAL A 107 -12.79 7.34 -8.16
CA VAL A 107 -11.42 7.88 -8.06
C VAL A 107 -10.40 6.90 -8.62
N PHE A 108 -9.50 7.40 -9.48
CA PHE A 108 -8.31 6.68 -9.93
C PHE A 108 -7.04 7.32 -9.39
N CYS A 109 -5.97 6.53 -9.32
CA CYS A 109 -4.62 6.96 -9.03
C CYS A 109 -3.77 6.93 -10.31
N SER A 110 -2.93 7.93 -10.53
CA SER A 110 -2.03 7.99 -11.69
C SER A 110 -1.01 6.85 -11.77
N GLN A 111 -0.67 6.21 -10.65
CA GLN A 111 0.33 5.13 -10.59
C GLN A 111 -0.28 3.72 -10.66
N HIS A 112 -1.50 3.54 -10.12
CA HIS A 112 -2.10 2.20 -9.95
C HIS A 112 -3.49 2.06 -10.60
N GLY A 113 -4.04 3.13 -11.17
CA GLY A 113 -5.37 3.12 -11.79
C GLY A 113 -6.51 3.24 -10.77
N CYS A 114 -7.71 2.84 -11.19
CA CYS A 114 -8.94 2.91 -10.39
C CYS A 114 -9.10 1.67 -9.53
N ALA A 115 -9.56 1.83 -8.28
CA ALA A 115 -9.86 0.70 -7.39
C ALA A 115 -11.18 -0.04 -7.73
N THR A 116 -11.59 -0.02 -8.99
CA THR A 116 -12.84 -0.67 -9.45
C THR A 116 -12.54 -1.43 -10.74
N SER A 117 -13.06 -2.63 -10.95
CA SER A 117 -14.25 -3.24 -10.39
C SER A 117 -14.04 -3.94 -9.04
N THR A 118 -15.11 -3.97 -8.25
CA THR A 118 -15.38 -4.96 -7.19
C THR A 118 -14.53 -6.23 -7.27
N TRP A 119 -13.97 -6.66 -6.14
CA TRP A 119 -13.31 -7.97 -6.00
C TRP A 119 -14.04 -9.09 -6.78
N GLY A 120 -13.30 -9.73 -7.70
CA GLY A 120 -13.56 -11.12 -8.13
C GLY A 120 -13.78 -11.32 -9.64
N GLY A 121 -12.86 -12.05 -10.28
CA GLY A 121 -13.08 -12.72 -11.58
C GLY A 121 -12.56 -11.99 -12.79
#